data_AF-A0A1C2DPP1-F1
#
_entry.id   AF-A0A1C2DPP1-F1
#
_cell.length_a   1.000
_cell.length_b   1.000
_cell.length_c   1.000
_cell.angle_alpha   90.00
_cell.angle_beta   90.00
_cell.angle_gamma   90.00
#
_symmetry.space_group_name_H-M   'P 1'
#
loop_
_entity.id
_entity.type
_entity.pdbx_description
1 polymer ?
#
loop_
_entity_poly.entity_id
_entity_poly.type
_entity_poly.pdbx_seq_one_letter_code
_entity_poly.pdbx_strand_id
1 'polypeptide(L)'
;MTAALHPAEPVLATDRARRGGRAGKRAGGSAAFEQPAFRQLKNPLQPTKLVSDDELESIHLASLRVLKEIGVDVLHDGARQIMKEHGADVRPGSERVRFDSDMIIELISHCPSEFTIHARNPAHNVRFGGNNLIISMMASAPNCSDIDRGRRPGNQVDYRNFLKLAQMHNILNCTGGYPVEPIDIHPSIRHLECIRDLALLTDKMFHIYSLGKERNVDGIEITRIARGISREQLMQEPSVFTIINTNSPLKLDVPMMEGIIQMSSMGQVVIVTPFTLSGAMAPVTIAGALVQQNAEALAGISFAQMVKKGAPVGYGGFTSNVDMKSGAPAFGTPEYMKAQLVGGQLARRYKIPYRTSNTCAANTVDAQAAYESVFSLWGAVQGGGNLMMHAAGWLEGGLRCSFEKTILDIDLLQMVAEFLTPLDLSEDALGFDAIQSVGPGGHFFGTQHTQDRYKTAFYSPIISDWRNFETWAEAGSPTAIDRANRVWKERLASYEEPYIDPAIREELNAFVDKRIAEGGAPTDF
;
A
#
# COMPACT_ATOMS: atom_id res chain seq x y z
N MET A 1 -27.62 -52.92 -68.19
CA MET A 1 -26.48 -53.31 -67.34
C MET A 1 -26.23 -52.15 -66.38
N THR A 2 -27.12 -51.84 -65.43
CA THR A 2 -27.36 -52.52 -64.14
C THR A 2 -26.08 -52.90 -63.40
N ALA A 3 -25.69 -52.06 -62.45
CA ALA A 3 -25.26 -52.47 -61.11
C ALA A 3 -25.49 -51.29 -60.15
N ALA A 4 -26.57 -51.39 -59.37
CA ALA A 4 -26.88 -50.50 -58.26
C ALA A 4 -26.03 -50.90 -57.05
N LEU A 5 -25.42 -49.92 -56.39
CA LEU A 5 -24.76 -50.10 -55.10
C LEU A 5 -25.76 -49.75 -54.00
N HIS A 6 -26.06 -50.73 -53.15
CA HIS A 6 -26.89 -50.59 -51.95
C HIS A 6 -26.17 -49.73 -50.89
N PRO A 7 -26.88 -48.85 -50.16
CA PRO A 7 -26.32 -48.17 -48.99
C PRO A 7 -26.34 -49.11 -47.77
N ALA A 8 -25.22 -49.17 -47.05
CA ALA A 8 -25.10 -49.90 -45.79
C ALA A 8 -25.80 -49.14 -44.63
N GLU A 9 -26.47 -49.89 -43.76
CA GLU A 9 -27.22 -49.41 -42.59
C GLU A 9 -26.31 -48.74 -41.53
N PRO A 10 -26.81 -47.75 -40.79
CA PRO A 10 -26.07 -47.12 -39.70
C PRO A 10 -26.08 -48.00 -38.44
N VAL A 11 -24.89 -48.30 -37.91
CA VAL A 11 -24.70 -48.98 -36.63
C VAL A 11 -25.08 -48.03 -35.49
N LEU A 12 -26.12 -48.39 -34.74
CA LEU A 12 -26.58 -47.72 -33.53
C LEU A 12 -25.49 -47.75 -32.44
N ALA A 13 -24.87 -46.61 -32.17
CA ALA A 13 -24.04 -46.42 -30.99
C ALA A 13 -24.93 -46.27 -29.75
N THR A 14 -24.81 -47.22 -28.83
CA THR A 14 -25.54 -47.27 -27.57
C THR A 14 -25.13 -46.12 -26.64
N ASP A 15 -26.10 -45.29 -26.26
CA ASP A 15 -26.01 -44.27 -25.23
C ASP A 15 -25.58 -44.88 -23.87
N ARG A 16 -24.30 -44.75 -23.53
CA ARG A 16 -23.83 -44.93 -22.15
C ARG A 16 -24.03 -43.62 -21.40
N ALA A 17 -25.21 -43.48 -20.82
CA ALA A 17 -25.51 -42.47 -19.80
C ALA A 17 -24.45 -42.51 -18.68
N ARG A 18 -23.55 -41.51 -18.66
CA ARG A 18 -22.71 -41.22 -17.50
C ARG A 18 -23.63 -40.72 -16.38
N ARG A 19 -24.00 -41.61 -15.47
CA ARG A 19 -24.63 -41.27 -14.19
C ARG A 19 -23.70 -40.31 -13.43
N GLY A 20 -24.06 -39.02 -13.44
CA GLY A 20 -23.56 -38.03 -12.50
C GLY A 20 -23.91 -38.45 -11.08
N GLY A 21 -22.89 -38.73 -10.29
CA GLY A 21 -23.02 -39.17 -8.91
C GLY A 21 -21.91 -38.60 -8.05
N ARG A 22 -22.04 -37.32 -7.67
CA ARG A 22 -21.48 -36.75 -6.43
C ARG A 22 -22.08 -35.36 -6.18
N ALA A 23 -23.37 -35.34 -5.87
CA ALA A 23 -23.93 -34.26 -5.07
C ALA A 23 -23.44 -34.45 -3.63
N GLY A 24 -22.25 -33.93 -3.35
CA GLY A 24 -21.73 -33.83 -1.99
C GLY A 24 -22.57 -32.82 -1.22
N LYS A 25 -23.28 -33.29 -0.19
CA LYS A 25 -23.93 -32.48 0.84
C LYS A 25 -22.95 -31.41 1.36
N ARG A 26 -23.14 -30.14 0.97
CA ARG A 26 -22.64 -29.00 1.75
C ARG A 26 -23.58 -28.81 2.93
N ALA A 27 -23.21 -29.42 4.05
CA ALA A 27 -23.81 -29.13 5.34
C ALA A 27 -23.32 -27.76 5.84
N GLY A 28 -24.18 -27.07 6.58
CA GLY A 28 -24.08 -25.66 6.95
C GLY A 28 -22.83 -25.29 7.75
N GLY A 29 -22.33 -24.12 7.39
CA GLY A 29 -21.21 -23.37 7.93
C GLY A 29 -20.84 -22.41 6.81
N SER A 30 -20.88 -21.10 7.02
CA SER A 30 -20.34 -20.17 6.03
C SER A 30 -18.93 -20.65 5.72
N ALA A 31 -18.67 -21.11 4.49
CA ALA A 31 -17.34 -21.56 4.13
C ALA A 31 -16.42 -20.35 4.36
N ALA A 32 -15.56 -20.45 5.38
CA ALA A 32 -14.63 -19.38 5.71
C ALA A 32 -13.85 -19.03 4.44
N PHE A 33 -13.71 -17.73 4.15
CA PHE A 33 -12.91 -17.29 3.01
C PHE A 33 -11.47 -17.79 3.20
N GLU A 34 -11.04 -18.67 2.31
CA GLU A 34 -9.71 -19.25 2.35
C GLU A 34 -8.70 -18.16 1.97
N GLN A 35 -7.78 -17.86 2.88
CA GLN A 35 -6.70 -16.91 2.67
C GLN A 35 -5.49 -17.31 3.52
N PRO A 36 -4.28 -16.92 3.12
CA PRO A 36 -3.10 -17.09 3.96
C PRO A 36 -3.27 -16.42 5.34
N ALA A 37 -2.61 -16.98 6.35
CA ALA A 37 -2.52 -16.35 7.67
C ALA A 37 -1.82 -14.98 7.57
N PHE A 38 -2.18 -14.06 8.47
CA PHE A 38 -1.44 -12.80 8.60
C PHE A 38 0.03 -13.10 8.91
N ARG A 39 0.93 -12.49 8.13
CA ARG A 39 2.38 -12.63 8.32
C ARG A 39 3.09 -11.35 7.92
N GLN A 40 4.23 -11.09 8.58
CA GLN A 40 5.18 -10.09 8.11
C GLN A 40 5.85 -10.61 6.83
N LEU A 41 5.53 -10.00 5.68
CA LEU A 41 6.18 -10.36 4.43
C LEU A 41 7.64 -9.90 4.43
N LYS A 42 8.50 -10.73 3.85
CA LYS A 42 9.90 -10.43 3.59
C LYS A 42 10.18 -10.61 2.11
N ASN A 43 10.92 -9.69 1.52
CA ASN A 43 11.42 -9.82 0.17
C ASN A 43 12.76 -10.59 0.20
N PRO A 44 12.84 -11.84 -0.31
CA PRO A 44 14.09 -12.59 -0.37
C PRO A 44 14.97 -12.14 -1.54
N LEU A 45 14.43 -11.38 -2.50
CA LEU A 45 15.15 -10.96 -3.69
C LEU A 45 16.20 -9.91 -3.32
N GLN A 46 17.35 -9.96 -3.98
CA GLN A 46 18.24 -8.81 -3.99
C GLN A 46 17.57 -7.67 -4.77
N PRO A 47 17.52 -6.44 -4.23
CA PRO A 47 16.93 -5.32 -4.96
C PRO A 47 17.63 -5.08 -6.29
N THR A 48 16.85 -4.85 -7.34
CA THR A 48 17.37 -4.60 -8.69
C THR A 48 18.07 -3.24 -8.73
N LYS A 49 19.34 -3.24 -9.16
CA LYS A 49 20.08 -2.01 -9.46
C LYS A 49 19.76 -1.58 -10.89
N LEU A 50 19.08 -0.44 -11.06
CA LEU A 50 18.83 0.16 -12.37
C LEU A 50 20.00 1.02 -12.83
N VAL A 51 20.62 1.73 -11.89
CA VAL A 51 21.81 2.56 -12.11
C VAL A 51 22.97 2.04 -11.29
N SER A 52 24.20 2.31 -11.71
CA SER A 52 25.41 1.96 -10.96
C SER A 52 25.56 2.81 -9.69
N ASP A 53 26.53 2.46 -8.84
CA ASP A 53 26.74 3.16 -7.57
C ASP A 53 27.30 4.60 -7.79
N ASP A 54 28.08 4.83 -8.84
CA ASP A 54 28.59 6.14 -9.26
C ASP A 54 27.53 7.01 -9.97
N GLU A 55 26.63 6.40 -10.75
CA GLU A 55 25.45 7.09 -11.29
C GLU A 55 24.49 7.51 -10.16
N LEU A 56 24.28 6.63 -9.17
CA LEU A 56 23.49 6.95 -7.98
C LEU A 56 24.13 8.07 -7.15
N GLU A 57 25.46 8.05 -6.99
CA GLU A 57 26.22 9.13 -6.35
C GLU A 57 26.02 10.46 -7.07
N SER A 58 25.99 10.46 -8.41
CA SER A 58 25.75 11.67 -9.21
C SER A 58 24.39 12.29 -8.90
N ILE A 59 23.34 11.47 -8.73
CA ILE A 59 22.02 11.94 -8.32
C ILE A 59 22.08 12.53 -6.89
N HIS A 60 22.71 11.82 -5.96
CA HIS A 60 22.86 12.27 -4.58
C HIS A 60 23.58 13.62 -4.46
N LEU A 61 24.76 13.76 -5.09
CA LEU A 61 25.55 14.99 -5.05
C LEU A 61 24.81 16.16 -5.72
N ALA A 62 24.09 15.91 -6.81
CA ALA A 62 23.24 16.92 -7.43
C ALA A 62 22.12 17.37 -6.49
N SER A 63 21.49 16.46 -5.73
CA SER A 63 20.48 16.83 -4.73
C SER A 63 21.05 17.67 -3.59
N LEU A 64 22.24 17.33 -3.08
CA LEU A 64 22.91 18.15 -2.06
C LEU A 64 23.24 19.54 -2.59
N ARG A 65 23.68 19.63 -3.85
CA ARG A 65 23.91 20.91 -4.53
C ARG A 65 22.62 21.73 -4.65
N VAL A 66 21.48 21.10 -4.97
CA VAL A 66 20.17 21.77 -4.95
C VAL A 66 19.87 22.34 -3.56
N LEU A 67 20.04 21.57 -2.49
CA LEU A 67 19.80 22.05 -1.12
C LEU A 67 20.73 23.19 -0.70
N LYS A 68 22.00 23.16 -1.14
CA LYS A 68 23.00 24.16 -0.80
C LYS A 68 22.87 25.45 -1.60
N GLU A 69 22.73 25.37 -2.93
CA GLU A 69 22.73 26.54 -3.80
C GLU A 69 21.31 27.13 -3.95
N ILE A 70 20.31 26.27 -4.08
CA ILE A 70 18.91 26.68 -4.34
C ILE A 70 18.14 26.77 -3.03
N GLY A 71 18.12 25.69 -2.24
CA GLY A 71 17.34 25.55 -1.01
C GLY A 71 15.87 25.18 -1.23
N VAL A 72 15.11 25.13 -0.13
CA VAL A 72 13.68 24.78 -0.07
C VAL A 72 12.90 25.92 0.59
N ASP A 73 11.74 26.28 0.06
CA ASP A 73 10.84 27.24 0.70
C ASP A 73 10.10 26.55 1.85
N VAL A 74 10.28 27.06 3.08
CA VAL A 74 9.66 26.51 4.29
C VAL A 74 8.67 27.54 4.81
N LEU A 75 7.37 27.30 4.63
CA LEU A 75 6.35 28.31 4.96
C LEU A 75 6.14 28.47 6.47
N HIS A 76 6.50 27.47 7.27
CA HIS A 76 6.30 27.49 8.71
C HIS A 76 7.42 28.24 9.46
N ASP A 77 7.07 29.36 10.11
CA ASP A 77 8.01 30.23 10.85
C ASP A 77 8.80 29.49 11.93
N GLY A 78 8.09 28.75 12.80
CA GLY A 78 8.73 27.96 13.86
C GLY A 78 9.71 26.90 13.32
N ALA A 79 9.38 26.24 12.20
CA ALA A 79 10.28 25.29 11.57
C ALA A 79 11.55 25.98 11.02
N ARG A 80 11.41 27.16 10.40
CA ARG A 80 12.57 27.96 9.96
C ARG A 80 13.46 28.34 11.14
N GLN A 81 12.87 28.69 12.27
CA GLN A 81 13.63 29.00 13.48
C GLN A 81 14.41 27.79 14.00
N ILE A 82 13.77 26.61 14.09
CA ILE A 82 14.44 25.36 14.45
C ILE A 82 15.59 25.04 13.48
N MET A 83 15.36 25.17 12.17
CA MET A 83 16.40 24.93 11.16
C MET A 83 17.59 25.89 11.31
N LYS A 84 17.32 27.17 11.59
CA LYS A 84 18.35 28.19 11.83
C LYS A 84 19.17 27.89 13.09
N GLU A 85 18.53 27.45 14.17
CA GLU A 85 19.19 27.03 15.41
C GLU A 85 20.14 25.85 15.19
N HIS A 86 19.85 25.00 14.20
CA HIS A 86 20.71 23.89 13.78
C HIS A 86 21.75 24.28 12.71
N GLY A 87 21.85 25.57 12.36
CA GLY A 87 22.88 26.09 11.45
C GLY A 87 22.48 26.21 9.98
N ALA A 88 21.22 25.99 9.61
CA ALA A 88 20.76 26.23 8.24
C ALA A 88 20.78 27.74 7.90
N ASP A 89 21.07 28.09 6.64
CA ASP A 89 21.01 29.48 6.17
C ASP A 89 19.55 29.90 5.96
N VAL A 90 19.05 30.70 6.91
CA VAL A 90 17.74 31.33 6.87
C VAL A 90 17.92 32.84 6.89
N ARG A 91 17.73 33.47 5.74
CA ARG A 91 17.90 34.92 5.58
C ARG A 91 16.68 35.67 6.18
N PRO A 92 16.89 36.81 6.85
CA PRO A 92 15.79 37.62 7.36
C PRO A 92 14.78 37.98 6.26
N GLY A 93 13.48 37.79 6.53
CA GLY A 93 12.40 38.08 5.57
C GLY A 93 12.27 37.08 4.41
N SER A 94 13.04 35.99 4.40
CA SER A 94 12.92 34.93 3.39
C SER A 94 12.32 33.66 3.99
N GLU A 95 11.46 33.00 3.21
CA GLU A 95 10.98 31.65 3.49
C GLU A 95 11.98 30.58 3.03
N ARG A 96 13.00 30.97 2.25
CA ARG A 96 13.99 30.06 1.70
C ARG A 96 14.99 29.62 2.77
N VAL A 97 15.15 28.31 2.91
CA VAL A 97 16.16 27.68 3.74
C VAL A 97 17.16 26.95 2.85
N ARG A 98 18.46 27.19 3.07
CA ARG A 98 19.55 26.43 2.44
C ARG A 98 20.29 25.61 3.48
N PHE A 99 20.80 24.47 3.05
CA PHE A 99 21.48 23.53 3.92
C PHE A 99 22.86 23.21 3.38
N ASP A 100 23.87 23.23 4.26
CA ASP A 100 25.17 22.69 3.89
C ASP A 100 25.08 21.17 3.71
N SER A 101 25.85 20.64 2.76
CA SER A 101 25.86 19.21 2.42
C SER A 101 26.19 18.33 3.63
N ASP A 102 27.19 18.72 4.40
CA ASP A 102 27.67 17.95 5.57
C ASP A 102 26.61 17.92 6.68
N MET A 103 25.87 19.01 6.87
CA MET A 103 24.75 19.09 7.80
C MET A 103 23.65 18.09 7.45
N ILE A 104 23.28 17.99 6.17
CA ILE A 104 22.28 17.01 5.71
C ILE A 104 22.77 15.59 5.96
N ILE A 105 24.02 15.28 5.60
CA ILE A 105 24.61 13.94 5.77
C ILE A 105 24.66 13.55 7.24
N GLU A 106 25.06 14.47 8.13
CA GLU A 106 25.07 14.24 9.57
C GLU A 106 23.67 13.93 10.11
N LEU A 107 22.69 14.78 9.79
CA LEU A 107 21.34 14.64 10.34
C LEU A 107 20.67 13.33 9.90
N ILE A 108 20.74 12.98 8.62
CA ILE A 108 20.12 11.74 8.14
C ILE A 108 20.81 10.49 8.70
N SER A 109 22.08 10.58 9.13
CA SER A 109 22.79 9.46 9.76
C SER A 109 22.18 9.01 11.09
N HIS A 110 21.34 9.85 11.71
CA HIS A 110 20.65 9.54 12.96
C HIS A 110 19.36 8.74 12.75
N CYS A 111 18.88 8.60 11.50
CA CYS A 111 17.64 7.91 11.20
C CYS A 111 17.79 6.40 11.50
N PRO A 112 16.81 5.79 12.19
CA PRO A 112 16.81 4.34 12.39
C PRO A 112 16.59 3.62 11.05
N SER A 113 17.40 2.60 10.79
CA SER A 113 17.34 1.83 9.54
C SER A 113 16.25 0.76 9.51
N GLU A 114 15.76 0.36 10.68
CA GLU A 114 14.65 -0.57 10.86
C GLU A 114 14.01 -0.35 12.24
N PHE A 115 12.69 -0.39 12.32
CA PHE A 115 11.95 -0.29 13.58
C PHE A 115 10.60 -1.00 13.49
N THR A 116 9.97 -1.24 14.65
CA THR A 116 8.63 -1.82 14.72
C THR A 116 7.59 -0.70 14.82
N ILE A 117 6.48 -0.85 14.10
CA ILE A 117 5.28 -0.04 14.26
C ILE A 117 4.25 -0.89 14.98
N HIS A 118 3.79 -0.41 16.13
CA HIS A 118 2.97 -1.15 17.07
C HIS A 118 1.49 -0.86 16.83
N ALA A 119 0.73 -1.91 16.49
CA ALA A 119 -0.72 -1.84 16.41
C ALA A 119 -1.35 -2.00 17.81
N ARG A 120 -2.66 -1.77 17.92
CA ARG A 120 -3.39 -2.07 19.17
C ARG A 120 -3.48 -3.56 19.47
N ASN A 121 -3.55 -4.39 18.43
CA ASN A 121 -3.35 -5.83 18.54
C ASN A 121 -1.90 -6.15 18.18
N PRO A 122 -1.05 -6.61 19.13
CA PRO A 122 0.35 -6.91 18.86
C PRO A 122 0.58 -7.96 17.76
N ALA A 123 -0.41 -8.80 17.44
CA ALA A 123 -0.34 -9.74 16.31
C ALA A 123 -0.26 -9.03 14.94
N HIS A 124 -0.65 -7.75 14.88
CA HIS A 124 -0.57 -6.90 13.69
C HIS A 124 0.55 -5.86 13.77
N ASN A 125 1.49 -6.02 14.69
CA ASN A 125 2.74 -5.25 14.64
C ASN A 125 3.48 -5.56 13.34
N VAL A 126 4.12 -4.53 12.78
CA VAL A 126 4.91 -4.68 11.56
C VAL A 126 6.30 -4.09 11.74
N ARG A 127 7.27 -4.61 10.99
CA ARG A 127 8.63 -4.07 10.90
C ARG A 127 8.77 -3.25 9.62
N PHE A 128 9.22 -2.02 9.75
CA PHE A 128 9.50 -1.11 8.65
C PHE A 128 11.02 -0.94 8.48
N GLY A 129 11.54 -1.27 7.31
CA GLY A 129 12.97 -1.29 7.00
C GLY A 129 13.49 -2.70 6.70
N GLY A 130 14.81 -2.80 6.48
CA GLY A 130 15.44 -4.07 6.10
C GLY A 130 14.84 -4.65 4.80
N ASN A 131 14.50 -5.94 4.81
CA ASN A 131 13.81 -6.60 3.72
C ASN A 131 12.31 -6.84 4.00
N ASN A 132 11.77 -6.23 5.06
CA ASN A 132 10.35 -6.35 5.38
C ASN A 132 9.52 -5.57 4.35
N LEU A 133 8.36 -6.13 3.98
CA LEU A 133 7.38 -5.52 3.11
C LEU A 133 6.05 -5.36 3.87
N ILE A 134 5.58 -4.13 3.98
CA ILE A 134 4.28 -3.75 4.53
C ILE A 134 3.38 -3.36 3.38
N ILE A 135 2.20 -3.96 3.30
CA ILE A 135 1.21 -3.71 2.25
C ILE A 135 0.02 -2.97 2.86
N SER A 136 -0.39 -1.85 2.26
CA SER A 136 -1.52 -1.04 2.75
C SER A 136 -2.59 -0.83 1.69
N MET A 137 -3.83 -0.66 2.13
CA MET A 137 -4.94 -0.27 1.24
C MET A 137 -4.73 1.15 0.66
N MET A 138 -5.42 1.45 -0.44
CA MET A 138 -5.62 2.80 -0.96
C MET A 138 -5.98 3.81 0.14
N ALA A 139 -5.58 5.05 -0.09
CA ALA A 139 -5.79 6.19 0.78
C ALA A 139 -5.93 7.48 -0.03
N SER A 140 -6.68 8.43 0.51
CA SER A 140 -6.91 9.79 0.01
C SER A 140 -7.77 9.93 -1.25
N ALA A 141 -8.54 8.91 -1.63
CA ALA A 141 -9.40 9.05 -2.81
C ALA A 141 -10.62 9.95 -2.48
N PRO A 142 -10.93 10.99 -3.28
CA PRO A 142 -12.15 11.77 -3.09
C PRO A 142 -13.43 11.01 -3.49
N ASN A 143 -13.30 9.96 -4.30
CA ASN A 143 -14.42 9.19 -4.82
C ASN A 143 -14.25 7.69 -4.55
N CYS A 144 -15.37 6.98 -4.52
CA CYS A 144 -15.39 5.53 -4.55
C CYS A 144 -16.26 5.01 -5.70
N SER A 145 -16.16 3.73 -6.00
CA SER A 145 -17.05 3.08 -6.97
C SER A 145 -17.24 1.60 -6.72
N ASP A 146 -18.41 1.11 -7.09
CA ASP A 146 -18.69 -0.30 -7.36
C ASP A 146 -19.51 -0.40 -8.65
N ILE A 147 -19.62 -1.59 -9.24
CA ILE A 147 -20.35 -1.75 -10.51
C ILE A 147 -21.88 -1.65 -10.34
N ASP A 148 -22.41 -1.73 -9.11
CA ASP A 148 -23.85 -1.66 -8.85
C ASP A 148 -24.35 -0.21 -8.76
N ARG A 149 -23.57 0.66 -8.10
CA ARG A 149 -23.91 2.05 -7.77
C ARG A 149 -23.09 3.07 -8.56
N GLY A 150 -22.08 2.62 -9.30
CA GLY A 150 -21.19 3.48 -10.08
C GLY A 150 -20.26 4.34 -9.21
N ARG A 151 -19.60 5.31 -9.86
CA ARG A 151 -18.70 6.28 -9.24
C ARG A 151 -19.48 7.32 -8.45
N ARG A 152 -19.06 7.60 -7.22
CA ARG A 152 -19.73 8.56 -6.32
C ARG A 152 -18.72 9.24 -5.38
N PRO A 153 -19.04 10.44 -4.85
CA PRO A 153 -18.25 11.07 -3.81
C PRO A 153 -18.15 10.17 -2.57
N GLY A 154 -17.04 10.30 -1.85
CA GLY A 154 -16.84 9.57 -0.61
C GLY A 154 -17.85 9.92 0.48
N ASN A 155 -18.13 8.94 1.33
CA ASN A 155 -19.04 9.07 2.46
C ASN A 155 -18.58 8.10 3.57
N GLN A 156 -19.07 8.31 4.80
CA GLN A 156 -18.64 7.50 5.95
C GLN A 156 -19.00 6.02 5.79
N VAL A 157 -20.12 5.69 5.13
CA VAL A 157 -20.54 4.30 4.93
C VAL A 157 -19.55 3.55 4.06
N ASP A 158 -19.18 4.09 2.91
CA ASP A 158 -18.21 3.47 2.01
C ASP A 158 -16.81 3.45 2.62
N TYR A 159 -16.42 4.52 3.33
CA TYR A 159 -15.18 4.56 4.10
C TYR A 159 -15.10 3.39 5.10
N ARG A 160 -16.11 3.20 5.94
CA ARG A 160 -16.19 2.09 6.91
C ARG A 160 -16.18 0.73 6.21
N ASN A 161 -16.86 0.59 5.07
CA ASN A 161 -16.83 -0.66 4.30
C ASN A 161 -15.41 -0.99 3.81
N PHE A 162 -14.65 -0.01 3.32
CA PHE A 162 -13.25 -0.25 2.97
C PHE A 162 -12.40 -0.61 4.18
N LEU A 163 -12.62 0.00 5.36
CA LEU A 163 -11.91 -0.39 6.58
C LEU A 163 -12.17 -1.86 6.96
N LYS A 164 -13.43 -2.30 6.88
CA LYS A 164 -13.80 -3.70 7.10
C LYS A 164 -13.10 -4.63 6.11
N LEU A 165 -13.05 -4.27 4.83
CA LEU A 165 -12.30 -5.03 3.84
C LEU A 165 -10.79 -5.05 4.17
N ALA A 166 -10.21 -3.94 4.61
CA ALA A 166 -8.81 -3.87 5.02
C ALA A 166 -8.54 -4.79 6.21
N GLN A 167 -9.44 -4.83 7.21
CA GLN A 167 -9.35 -5.72 8.35
C GLN A 167 -9.38 -7.20 7.92
N MET A 168 -10.35 -7.55 7.07
CA MET A 168 -10.64 -8.94 6.71
C MET A 168 -9.62 -9.62 5.80
N HIS A 169 -8.75 -8.87 5.13
CA HIS A 169 -7.77 -9.44 4.21
C HIS A 169 -6.36 -9.38 4.81
N ASN A 170 -5.80 -10.55 5.11
CA ASN A 170 -4.52 -10.69 5.80
C ASN A 170 -3.32 -10.20 4.99
N ILE A 171 -3.45 -10.15 3.66
CA ILE A 171 -2.42 -9.59 2.78
C ILE A 171 -2.23 -8.08 2.97
N LEU A 172 -3.24 -7.38 3.50
CA LEU A 172 -3.14 -5.97 3.86
C LEU A 172 -2.68 -5.88 5.32
N ASN A 173 -1.44 -5.46 5.53
CA ASN A 173 -0.83 -5.38 6.85
C ASN A 173 -1.29 -4.16 7.65
N CYS A 174 -1.67 -3.08 6.95
CA CYS A 174 -2.17 -1.86 7.57
C CYS A 174 -3.22 -1.16 6.71
N THR A 175 -3.93 -0.21 7.33
CA THR A 175 -4.72 0.76 6.57
C THR A 175 -3.79 1.86 6.06
N GLY A 176 -3.99 2.33 4.83
CA GLY A 176 -3.17 3.39 4.23
C GLY A 176 -3.59 4.82 4.64
N GLY A 177 -4.71 4.98 5.33
CA GLY A 177 -5.39 6.27 5.54
C GLY A 177 -6.88 6.14 5.27
N TYR A 178 -7.46 7.11 4.57
CA TYR A 178 -8.86 7.09 4.20
C TYR A 178 -8.99 6.51 2.79
N PRO A 179 -9.44 5.25 2.61
CA PRO A 179 -9.59 4.69 1.26
C PRO A 179 -10.49 5.55 0.39
N VAL A 180 -11.49 6.18 1.01
CA VAL A 180 -12.24 7.28 0.43
C VAL A 180 -12.50 8.37 1.47
N GLU A 181 -12.47 9.63 1.06
CA GLU A 181 -12.70 10.81 1.91
C GLU A 181 -14.21 10.96 2.26
N PRO A 182 -14.63 10.84 3.53
CA PRO A 182 -16.04 10.95 3.90
C PRO A 182 -16.49 12.43 3.96
N ILE A 183 -16.87 12.97 2.81
CA ILE A 183 -17.22 14.40 2.68
C ILE A 183 -18.60 14.76 3.25
N ASP A 184 -19.38 13.75 3.63
CA ASP A 184 -20.62 13.88 4.42
C ASP A 184 -20.36 14.28 5.89
N ILE A 185 -19.10 14.27 6.33
CA ILE A 185 -18.67 14.76 7.65
C ILE A 185 -17.96 16.11 7.50
N HIS A 186 -18.32 17.05 8.38
CA HIS A 186 -17.71 18.38 8.39
C HIS A 186 -16.18 18.30 8.58
N PRO A 187 -15.37 19.06 7.80
CA PRO A 187 -13.91 18.93 7.84
C PRO A 187 -13.25 19.19 9.20
N SER A 188 -13.91 19.94 10.10
CA SER A 188 -13.38 20.22 11.44
C SER A 188 -13.37 19.00 12.35
N ILE A 189 -14.31 18.06 12.16
CA ILE A 189 -14.46 16.87 13.01
C ILE A 189 -14.18 15.56 12.28
N ARG A 190 -14.00 15.60 10.95
CA ARG A 190 -13.81 14.41 10.13
C ARG A 190 -12.65 13.52 10.60
N HIS A 191 -11.53 14.09 11.02
CA HIS A 191 -10.39 13.28 11.50
C HIS A 191 -10.72 12.53 12.78
N LEU A 192 -11.51 13.12 13.68
CA LEU A 192 -11.92 12.47 14.93
C LEU A 192 -12.79 11.24 14.63
N GLU A 193 -13.80 11.41 13.78
CA GLU A 193 -14.69 10.34 13.34
C GLU A 193 -13.94 9.21 12.61
N CYS A 194 -13.08 9.59 11.65
CA CYS A 194 -12.33 8.60 10.87
C CYS A 194 -11.31 7.83 11.70
N ILE A 195 -10.55 8.51 12.57
CA ILE A 195 -9.53 7.82 13.38
C ILE A 195 -10.21 6.96 14.46
N ARG A 196 -11.38 7.38 14.98
CA ARG A 196 -12.24 6.51 15.81
C ARG A 196 -12.67 5.25 15.07
N ASP A 197 -13.16 5.40 13.85
CA ASP A 197 -13.55 4.26 13.00
C ASP A 197 -12.37 3.33 12.69
N LEU A 198 -11.17 3.87 12.43
CA LEU A 198 -9.94 3.07 12.27
C LEU A 198 -9.63 2.25 13.52
N ALA A 199 -9.68 2.87 14.69
CA ALA A 199 -9.37 2.24 15.97
C ALA A 199 -10.38 1.16 16.37
N LEU A 200 -11.67 1.34 16.03
CA LEU A 200 -12.74 0.42 16.40
C LEU A 200 -12.97 -0.69 15.37
N LEU A 201 -12.99 -0.35 14.07
CA LEU A 201 -13.33 -1.30 13.00
C LEU A 201 -12.14 -2.12 12.52
N THR A 202 -10.93 -1.76 12.95
CA THR A 202 -9.72 -2.51 12.65
C THR A 202 -8.89 -2.67 13.91
N ASP A 203 -7.99 -3.66 13.91
CA ASP A 203 -6.96 -3.80 14.94
C ASP A 203 -5.54 -3.80 14.33
N LYS A 204 -5.45 -3.43 13.06
CA LYS A 204 -4.20 -3.18 12.33
C LYS A 204 -3.72 -1.77 12.59
N MET A 205 -2.43 -1.51 12.34
CA MET A 205 -1.91 -0.14 12.37
C MET A 205 -2.57 0.72 11.30
N PHE A 206 -2.62 2.04 11.54
CA PHE A 206 -3.27 2.99 10.65
C PHE A 206 -2.47 4.27 10.47
N HIS A 207 -2.91 5.08 9.51
CA HIS A 207 -2.35 6.36 9.14
C HIS A 207 -3.18 7.52 9.71
N ILE A 208 -2.51 8.55 10.22
CA ILE A 208 -3.16 9.83 10.52
C ILE A 208 -2.71 10.89 9.53
N TYR A 209 -3.65 11.70 9.05
CA TYR A 209 -3.36 12.78 8.11
C TYR A 209 -2.82 14.02 8.84
N SER A 210 -1.59 14.41 8.49
CA SER A 210 -0.97 15.65 8.96
C SER A 210 -1.53 16.90 8.29
N LEU A 211 -2.81 17.19 8.49
CA LEU A 211 -3.48 18.39 7.97
C LEU A 211 -3.61 19.48 9.03
N GLY A 212 -2.55 19.68 9.83
CA GLY A 212 -2.51 20.68 10.90
C GLY A 212 -2.26 20.09 12.29
N LYS A 213 -1.88 20.96 13.23
CA LYS A 213 -1.43 20.57 14.56
C LYS A 213 -2.48 19.77 15.34
N GLU A 214 -3.71 20.27 15.40
CA GLU A 214 -4.81 19.68 16.17
C GLU A 214 -5.11 18.26 15.70
N ARG A 215 -5.14 18.03 14.38
CA ARG A 215 -5.39 16.72 13.80
C ARG A 215 -4.32 15.69 14.16
N ASN A 216 -3.06 16.12 14.20
CA ASN A 216 -1.95 15.26 14.63
C ASN A 216 -2.06 14.92 16.12
N VAL A 217 -2.25 15.93 16.97
CA VAL A 217 -2.36 15.72 18.42
C VAL A 217 -3.56 14.85 18.77
N ASP A 218 -4.73 15.11 18.17
CA ASP A 218 -5.94 14.30 18.35
C ASP A 218 -5.71 12.85 17.87
N GLY A 219 -5.08 12.66 16.70
CA GLY A 219 -4.81 11.32 16.16
C GLY A 219 -3.80 10.51 16.98
N ILE A 220 -2.76 11.16 17.51
CA ILE A 220 -1.80 10.53 18.42
C ILE A 220 -2.50 10.09 19.71
N GLU A 221 -3.36 10.94 20.27
CA GLU A 221 -4.08 10.64 21.51
C GLU A 221 -5.11 9.51 21.31
N ILE A 222 -5.87 9.53 20.21
CA ILE A 222 -6.75 8.41 19.83
C ILE A 222 -5.95 7.11 19.72
N THR A 223 -4.77 7.15 19.09
CA THR A 223 -3.90 5.97 18.98
C THR A 223 -3.47 5.47 20.36
N ARG A 224 -3.06 6.38 21.26
CA ARG A 224 -2.67 6.05 22.64
C ARG A 224 -3.78 5.35 23.40
N ILE A 225 -4.99 5.92 23.36
CA ILE A 225 -6.17 5.38 24.03
C ILE A 225 -6.50 4.01 23.44
N ALA A 226 -6.60 3.89 22.11
CA ALA A 226 -6.93 2.64 21.43
C ALA A 226 -5.93 1.51 21.73
N ARG A 227 -4.65 1.84 21.96
CA ARG A 227 -3.62 0.89 22.40
C ARG A 227 -3.68 0.57 23.90
N GLY A 228 -4.37 1.38 24.70
CA GLY A 228 -4.47 1.22 26.16
C GLY A 228 -3.15 1.43 26.89
N ILE A 229 -2.29 2.34 26.40
CA ILE A 229 -0.93 2.55 26.92
C ILE A 229 -0.70 3.95 27.49
N SER A 230 0.39 4.11 28.25
CA SER A 230 0.82 5.42 28.73
C SER A 230 1.43 6.27 27.61
N ARG A 231 1.52 7.58 27.85
CA ARG A 231 2.16 8.52 26.92
C ARG A 231 3.65 8.22 26.78
N GLU A 232 4.31 7.85 27.88
CA GLU A 232 5.73 7.52 27.92
C GLU A 232 6.02 6.26 27.09
N GLN A 233 5.15 5.25 27.18
CA GLN A 233 5.26 4.05 26.35
C GLN A 233 5.05 4.39 24.87
N LEU A 234 4.05 5.20 24.54
CA LEU A 234 3.79 5.64 23.16
C LEU A 234 5.00 6.36 22.55
N MET A 235 5.73 7.15 23.33
CA MET A 235 6.94 7.87 22.88
C MET A 235 8.13 6.97 22.56
N GLN A 236 8.14 5.73 23.07
CA GLN A 236 9.17 4.72 22.81
C GLN A 236 8.72 3.66 21.79
N GLU A 237 7.42 3.48 21.62
CA GLU A 237 6.80 2.51 20.71
C GLU A 237 6.04 3.25 19.59
N PRO A 238 6.68 3.52 18.44
CA PRO A 238 6.02 4.13 17.30
C PRO A 238 4.77 3.31 16.94
N SER A 239 3.60 3.95 16.87
CA SER A 239 2.31 3.25 16.79
C SER A 239 1.46 3.66 15.60
N VAL A 240 1.76 4.84 15.07
CA VAL A 240 1.04 5.46 13.96
C VAL A 240 2.06 6.10 13.02
N PHE A 241 1.71 6.18 11.75
CA PHE A 241 2.50 6.88 10.75
C PHE A 241 1.70 8.00 10.10
N THR A 242 2.42 8.99 9.59
CA THR A 242 1.89 9.99 8.66
C THR A 242 2.73 9.99 7.40
N ILE A 243 2.08 10.27 6.27
CA ILE A 243 2.76 10.71 5.05
C ILE A 243 2.89 12.23 5.10
N ILE A 244 4.10 12.73 4.91
CA ILE A 244 4.38 14.16 4.74
C ILE A 244 4.76 14.38 3.29
N ASN A 245 3.84 14.95 2.51
CA ASN A 245 4.12 15.28 1.12
C ASN A 245 4.80 16.64 1.06
N THR A 246 5.86 16.76 0.25
CA THR A 246 6.37 18.08 -0.12
C THR A 246 5.49 18.67 -1.21
N ASN A 247 5.36 19.99 -1.21
CA ASN A 247 4.67 20.72 -2.27
C ASN A 247 5.68 21.03 -3.36
N SER A 248 5.88 20.05 -4.23
CA SER A 248 6.90 20.16 -5.27
C SER A 248 6.54 21.27 -6.28
N PRO A 249 7.51 22.07 -6.76
CA PRO A 249 8.94 21.98 -6.49
C PRO A 249 9.40 22.69 -5.22
N LEU A 250 10.21 22.00 -4.42
CA LEU A 250 11.07 22.54 -3.36
C LEU A 250 10.33 23.42 -2.34
N LYS A 251 9.13 23.00 -1.91
CA LYS A 251 8.38 23.70 -0.86
C LYS A 251 7.84 22.76 0.22
N LEU A 252 7.88 23.24 1.45
CA LEU A 252 7.36 22.60 2.66
C LEU A 252 6.31 23.51 3.31
N ASP A 253 5.05 23.11 3.21
CA ASP A 253 3.90 23.91 3.67
C ASP A 253 3.65 23.78 5.18
N VAL A 254 2.93 24.75 5.75
CA VAL A 254 2.65 24.83 7.18
C VAL A 254 2.06 23.54 7.78
N PRO A 255 1.00 22.93 7.20
CA PRO A 255 0.42 21.71 7.79
C PRO A 255 1.37 20.52 7.82
N MET A 256 2.21 20.40 6.78
CA MET A 256 3.22 19.35 6.66
C MET A 256 4.32 19.52 7.70
N MET A 257 4.76 20.76 7.94
CA MET A 257 5.75 21.06 8.97
C MET A 257 5.22 20.81 10.38
N GLU A 258 3.95 21.17 10.65
CA GLU A 258 3.28 20.79 11.89
C GLU A 258 3.23 19.26 12.05
N GLY A 259 2.92 18.53 10.97
CA GLY A 259 3.00 17.07 10.94
C GLY A 259 4.35 16.53 11.40
N ILE A 260 5.44 17.04 10.83
CA ILE A 260 6.80 16.62 11.23
C ILE A 260 7.07 16.94 12.70
N ILE A 261 6.70 18.15 13.17
CA ILE A 261 6.92 18.59 14.55
C ILE A 261 6.14 17.73 15.54
N GLN A 262 4.83 17.60 15.36
CA GLN A 262 3.96 16.89 16.31
C GLN A 262 4.27 15.38 16.33
N MET A 263 4.48 14.75 15.17
CA MET A 263 4.76 13.32 15.10
C MET A 263 6.15 12.97 15.63
N SER A 264 7.18 13.69 15.19
CA SER A 264 8.57 13.38 15.58
C SER A 264 8.80 13.65 17.06
N SER A 265 8.24 14.73 17.63
CA SER A 265 8.36 15.03 19.07
C SER A 265 7.77 13.90 19.93
N MET A 266 6.68 13.29 19.47
CA MET A 266 6.01 12.15 20.11
C MET A 266 6.60 10.78 19.71
N GLY A 267 7.71 10.73 18.97
CA GLY A 267 8.33 9.46 18.56
C GLY A 267 7.52 8.65 17.55
N GLN A 268 6.56 9.27 16.86
CA GLN A 268 5.73 8.62 15.85
C GLN A 268 6.36 8.72 14.45
N VAL A 269 5.91 7.87 13.53
CA VAL A 269 6.59 7.66 12.26
C VAL A 269 6.23 8.75 11.25
N VAL A 270 7.25 9.41 10.69
CA VAL A 270 7.11 10.39 9.62
C VAL A 270 7.69 9.85 8.33
N ILE A 271 6.88 9.76 7.28
CA ILE A 271 7.35 9.31 5.96
C ILE A 271 7.31 10.50 5.00
N VAL A 272 8.48 11.09 4.76
CA VAL A 272 8.62 12.25 3.87
C VAL A 272 8.58 11.77 2.43
N THR A 273 7.55 12.15 1.70
CA THR A 273 7.22 11.62 0.38
C THR A 273 7.05 12.75 -0.62
N PRO A 274 8.10 13.14 -1.34
CA PRO A 274 7.93 14.07 -2.43
C PRO A 274 7.08 13.49 -3.54
N PHE A 275 6.12 14.28 -4.00
CA PHE A 275 5.21 13.93 -5.07
C PHE A 275 5.64 14.68 -6.33
N THR A 276 6.20 13.96 -7.30
CA THR A 276 6.77 14.57 -8.50
C THR A 276 6.28 13.97 -9.82
N LEU A 277 5.50 14.72 -10.58
CA LEU A 277 5.21 14.54 -12.01
C LEU A 277 6.25 15.23 -12.91
N SER A 278 7.13 14.42 -13.47
CA SER A 278 8.14 14.83 -14.45
C SER A 278 7.48 15.52 -15.64
N GLY A 279 7.91 16.75 -15.95
CA GLY A 279 7.33 17.58 -17.01
C GLY A 279 6.26 18.58 -16.53
N ALA A 280 5.85 18.53 -15.27
CA ALA A 280 4.94 19.51 -14.67
C ALA A 280 5.59 20.28 -13.52
N MET A 281 5.73 19.66 -12.34
CA MET A 281 6.33 20.28 -11.15
C MET A 281 7.82 19.89 -10.96
N ALA A 282 8.35 19.03 -11.81
CA ALA A 282 9.74 18.56 -11.83
C ALA A 282 10.28 18.60 -13.26
N PRO A 283 11.61 18.59 -13.44
CA PRO A 283 12.22 18.42 -14.74
C PRO A 283 11.61 17.24 -15.53
N VAL A 284 11.52 17.39 -16.84
CA VAL A 284 10.94 16.36 -17.72
C VAL A 284 11.76 15.06 -17.75
N THR A 285 13.04 15.12 -17.40
CA THR A 285 13.91 13.95 -17.33
C THR A 285 13.76 13.24 -15.99
N ILE A 286 13.67 11.91 -16.01
CA ILE A 286 13.55 11.10 -14.79
C ILE A 286 14.72 11.32 -13.83
N ALA A 287 15.94 11.46 -14.34
CA ALA A 287 17.10 11.78 -13.50
C ALA A 287 16.95 13.13 -12.79
N GLY A 288 16.49 14.18 -13.49
CA GLY A 288 16.26 15.49 -12.89
C GLY A 288 15.12 15.49 -11.88
N ALA A 289 14.03 14.77 -12.17
CA ALA A 289 12.94 14.57 -11.23
C ALA A 289 13.39 13.82 -9.96
N LEU A 290 14.25 12.80 -10.10
CA LEU A 290 14.85 12.07 -8.97
C LEU A 290 15.80 12.94 -8.14
N VAL A 291 16.59 13.82 -8.77
CA VAL A 291 17.42 14.81 -8.05
C VAL A 291 16.55 15.71 -7.19
N GLN A 292 15.44 16.21 -7.73
CA GLN A 292 14.51 17.06 -7.00
C GLN A 292 13.79 16.29 -5.89
N GLN A 293 13.22 15.11 -6.18
CA GLN A 293 12.61 14.23 -5.17
C GLN A 293 13.59 13.99 -4.02
N ASN A 294 14.81 13.59 -4.32
CA ASN A 294 15.78 13.27 -3.28
C ASN A 294 16.17 14.52 -2.46
N ALA A 295 16.30 15.70 -3.07
CA ALA A 295 16.54 16.95 -2.33
C ALA A 295 15.39 17.25 -1.35
N GLU A 296 14.14 17.20 -1.84
CA GLU A 296 12.94 17.46 -1.03
C GLU A 296 12.79 16.46 0.13
N ALA A 297 13.04 15.17 -0.14
CA ALA A 297 13.02 14.12 0.88
C ALA A 297 14.09 14.37 1.96
N LEU A 298 15.33 14.63 1.55
CA LEU A 298 16.44 14.88 2.48
C LEU A 298 16.19 16.11 3.36
N ALA A 299 15.60 17.18 2.82
CA ALA A 299 15.25 18.37 3.62
C ALA A 299 14.22 18.04 4.72
N GLY A 300 13.12 17.37 4.37
CA GLY A 300 12.09 16.99 5.35
C GLY A 300 12.58 15.96 6.38
N ILE A 301 13.36 14.96 5.95
CA ILE A 301 13.94 13.94 6.83
C ILE A 301 14.92 14.58 7.81
N SER A 302 15.80 15.46 7.32
CA SER A 302 16.76 16.18 8.17
C SER A 302 16.02 17.03 9.21
N PHE A 303 14.92 17.68 8.82
CA PHE A 303 14.11 18.45 9.76
C PHE A 303 13.46 17.58 10.85
N ALA A 304 12.99 16.37 10.54
CA ALA A 304 12.50 15.45 11.56
C ALA A 304 13.58 15.12 12.61
N GLN A 305 14.84 14.99 12.17
CA GLN A 305 15.98 14.75 13.08
C GLN A 305 16.39 15.99 13.88
N MET A 306 16.14 17.21 13.38
CA MET A 306 16.27 18.45 14.16
C MET A 306 15.19 18.58 15.24
N VAL A 307 13.96 18.11 14.96
CA VAL A 307 12.88 18.10 15.95
C VAL A 307 13.19 17.09 17.06
N LYS A 308 13.59 15.87 16.69
CA LYS A 308 13.99 14.83 17.64
C LYS A 308 14.98 13.88 16.99
N LYS A 309 16.24 13.94 17.44
CA LYS A 309 17.30 13.02 17.01
C LYS A 309 16.88 11.57 17.25
N GLY A 310 16.97 10.73 16.21
CA GLY A 310 16.55 9.34 16.24
C GLY A 310 15.05 9.12 16.02
N ALA A 311 14.27 10.16 15.68
CA ALA A 311 12.86 9.99 15.33
C ALA A 311 12.71 8.98 14.17
N PRO A 312 11.73 8.07 14.24
CA PRO A 312 11.50 7.07 13.20
C PRO A 312 10.98 7.76 11.93
N VAL A 313 11.73 7.58 10.83
CA VAL A 313 11.43 8.21 9.55
C VAL A 313 11.50 7.22 8.40
N GLY A 314 10.73 7.49 7.35
CA GLY A 314 10.82 6.78 6.07
C GLY A 314 11.15 7.73 4.92
N TYR A 315 11.94 7.24 3.97
CA TYR A 315 12.13 7.90 2.68
C TYR A 315 10.98 7.49 1.77
N GLY A 316 10.10 8.42 1.43
CA GLY A 316 9.05 8.21 0.45
C GLY A 316 9.48 8.67 -0.93
N GLY A 317 9.08 7.93 -1.96
CA GLY A 317 9.22 8.37 -3.34
C GLY A 317 7.93 8.18 -4.11
N PHE A 318 7.46 9.26 -4.73
CA PHE A 318 6.36 9.24 -5.68
C PHE A 318 6.74 10.10 -6.89
N THR A 319 7.64 9.60 -7.73
CA THR A 319 7.98 10.22 -9.00
C THR A 319 7.34 9.47 -10.15
N SER A 320 6.54 10.16 -10.97
CA SER A 320 5.96 9.65 -12.22
C SER A 320 6.12 10.68 -13.35
N ASN A 321 5.49 10.47 -14.49
CA ASN A 321 5.45 11.39 -15.63
C ASN A 321 4.02 11.91 -15.87
N VAL A 322 3.92 13.03 -16.59
CA VAL A 322 2.67 13.44 -17.24
C VAL A 322 2.59 12.81 -18.64
N ASP A 323 1.37 12.61 -19.13
CA ASP A 323 1.15 12.42 -20.56
C ASP A 323 1.26 13.78 -21.27
N MET A 324 2.28 13.94 -22.11
CA MET A 324 2.54 15.22 -22.79
C MET A 324 1.43 15.64 -23.76
N LYS A 325 0.55 14.72 -24.18
CA LYS A 325 -0.57 15.05 -25.07
C LYS A 325 -1.74 15.68 -24.30
N SER A 326 -2.12 15.09 -23.17
CA SER A 326 -3.27 15.54 -22.38
C SER A 326 -2.91 16.44 -21.19
N GLY A 327 -1.65 16.42 -20.75
CA GLY A 327 -1.20 17.02 -19.49
C GLY A 327 -1.62 16.24 -18.24
N ALA A 328 -2.32 15.11 -18.40
CA ALA A 328 -2.80 14.31 -17.28
C ALA A 328 -1.64 13.56 -16.58
N PRO A 329 -1.71 13.34 -15.26
CA PRO A 329 -0.78 12.43 -14.58
C PRO A 329 -0.87 11.01 -15.15
N ALA A 330 0.28 10.41 -15.46
CA ALA A 330 0.37 9.01 -15.88
C ALA A 330 0.92 8.13 -14.75
N PHE A 331 0.46 6.89 -14.71
CA PHE A 331 0.79 5.91 -13.66
C PHE A 331 1.01 4.52 -14.26
N GLY A 332 1.69 3.64 -13.52
CA GLY A 332 2.07 2.32 -14.03
C GLY A 332 2.97 2.34 -15.27
N THR A 333 3.64 3.48 -15.51
CA THR A 333 4.50 3.70 -16.68
C THR A 333 5.92 3.16 -16.46
N PRO A 334 6.69 2.95 -17.55
CA PRO A 334 8.11 2.63 -17.44
C PRO A 334 8.90 3.68 -16.63
N GLU A 335 8.57 4.96 -16.80
CA GLU A 335 9.13 6.08 -16.04
C GLU A 335 8.91 5.91 -14.53
N TYR A 336 7.69 5.56 -14.13
CA TYR A 336 7.35 5.29 -12.74
C TYR A 336 8.15 4.11 -12.20
N MET A 337 8.23 2.99 -12.93
CA MET A 337 9.03 1.83 -12.52
C MET A 337 10.51 2.20 -12.32
N LYS A 338 11.09 2.97 -13.24
CA LYS A 338 12.48 3.45 -13.11
C LYS A 338 12.66 4.30 -11.85
N ALA A 339 11.73 5.20 -11.59
CA ALA A 339 11.76 6.03 -10.40
C ALA A 339 11.66 5.22 -9.11
N GLN A 340 10.85 4.16 -9.07
CA GLN A 340 10.75 3.27 -7.91
C GLN A 340 12.08 2.54 -7.63
N LEU A 341 12.71 2.00 -8.69
CA LEU A 341 13.99 1.30 -8.55
C LEU A 341 15.09 2.23 -8.02
N VAL A 342 15.26 3.41 -8.62
CA VAL A 342 16.30 4.37 -8.20
C VAL A 342 15.97 5.00 -6.85
N GLY A 343 14.70 5.30 -6.58
CA GLY A 343 14.24 5.77 -5.27
C GLY A 343 14.59 4.78 -4.15
N GLY A 344 14.40 3.48 -4.40
CA GLY A 344 14.84 2.44 -3.49
C GLY A 344 16.36 2.34 -3.34
N GLN A 345 17.13 2.53 -4.42
CA GLN A 345 18.59 2.62 -4.34
C GLN A 345 19.05 3.80 -3.46
N LEU A 346 18.43 4.96 -3.58
CA LEU A 346 18.70 6.14 -2.75
C LEU A 346 18.34 5.89 -1.27
N ALA A 347 17.16 5.33 -1.00
CA ALA A 347 16.75 5.01 0.38
C ALA A 347 17.74 4.04 1.05
N ARG A 348 18.19 2.99 0.35
CA ARG A 348 19.21 2.06 0.83
C ARG A 348 20.57 2.71 1.04
N ARG A 349 20.98 3.65 0.17
CA ARG A 349 22.20 4.43 0.34
C ARG A 349 22.21 5.13 1.70
N TYR A 350 21.10 5.71 2.11
CA TYR A 350 20.96 6.40 3.40
C TYR A 350 20.65 5.46 4.57
N LYS A 351 20.42 4.18 4.30
CA LYS A 351 19.92 3.19 5.27
C LYS A 351 18.60 3.62 5.92
N ILE A 352 17.69 4.19 5.14
CA ILE A 352 16.35 4.62 5.60
C ILE A 352 15.28 3.72 4.96
N PRO A 353 14.25 3.27 5.69
CA PRO A 353 13.14 2.51 5.13
C PRO A 353 12.47 3.20 3.93
N TYR A 354 12.18 2.44 2.88
CA TYR A 354 11.62 2.98 1.63
C TYR A 354 10.09 2.86 1.57
N ARG A 355 9.38 3.95 1.31
CA ARG A 355 7.96 3.97 0.97
C ARG A 355 7.77 4.25 -0.51
N THR A 356 6.96 3.42 -1.16
CA THR A 356 6.57 3.54 -2.57
C THR A 356 5.09 3.18 -2.74
N SER A 357 4.56 3.13 -3.95
CA SER A 357 3.15 2.85 -4.19
C SER A 357 2.88 1.84 -5.30
N ASN A 358 1.72 1.20 -5.25
CA ASN A 358 1.09 0.58 -6.42
C ASN A 358 0.15 1.63 -7.05
N THR A 359 0.29 1.92 -8.35
CA THR A 359 -0.43 3.02 -9.01
C THR A 359 -1.00 2.62 -10.35
N CYS A 360 -2.12 3.25 -10.72
CA CYS A 360 -2.85 2.97 -11.95
C CYS A 360 -3.62 4.21 -12.43
N ALA A 361 -3.62 4.47 -13.74
CA ALA A 361 -4.34 5.55 -14.38
C ALA A 361 -5.72 5.12 -14.92
N ALA A 362 -5.98 3.81 -15.04
CA ALA A 362 -7.22 3.27 -15.61
C ALA A 362 -8.49 3.82 -14.96
N ASN A 363 -9.50 4.08 -15.80
CA ASN A 363 -10.80 4.61 -15.39
C ASN A 363 -11.81 3.53 -14.99
N THR A 364 -11.48 2.25 -15.16
CA THR A 364 -12.34 1.10 -14.84
C THR A 364 -11.48 -0.11 -14.53
N VAL A 365 -12.08 -1.19 -14.03
CA VAL A 365 -11.36 -2.46 -13.79
C VAL A 365 -11.33 -3.25 -15.10
N ASP A 366 -10.34 -2.95 -15.94
CA ASP A 366 -10.09 -3.60 -17.23
C ASP A 366 -8.64 -4.13 -17.33
N ALA A 367 -8.21 -4.46 -18.55
CA ALA A 367 -6.85 -4.89 -18.82
C ALA A 367 -5.81 -3.82 -18.43
N GLN A 368 -6.09 -2.53 -18.65
CA GLN A 368 -5.20 -1.43 -18.24
C GLN A 368 -5.03 -1.41 -16.73
N ALA A 369 -6.12 -1.52 -15.98
CA ALA A 369 -6.06 -1.57 -14.53
C ALA A 369 -5.18 -2.71 -14.02
N ALA A 370 -5.24 -3.87 -14.66
CA ALA A 370 -4.43 -5.02 -14.31
C ALA A 370 -2.94 -4.82 -14.66
N TYR A 371 -2.60 -4.50 -15.91
CA TYR A 371 -1.19 -4.47 -16.31
C TYR A 371 -0.43 -3.31 -15.67
N GLU A 372 -1.03 -2.12 -15.52
CA GLU A 372 -0.38 -0.97 -14.88
C GLU A 372 -0.08 -1.27 -13.41
N SER A 373 -1.02 -1.91 -12.71
CA SER A 373 -0.84 -2.31 -11.31
C SER A 373 0.24 -3.37 -11.17
N VAL A 374 0.30 -4.37 -12.06
CA VAL A 374 1.35 -5.40 -12.00
C VAL A 374 2.73 -4.80 -12.25
N PHE A 375 2.89 -3.89 -13.23
CA PHE A 375 4.16 -3.21 -13.47
C PHE A 375 4.59 -2.35 -12.28
N SER A 376 3.65 -1.59 -11.72
CA SER A 376 3.89 -0.75 -10.54
C SER A 376 4.26 -1.59 -9.31
N LEU A 377 3.58 -2.73 -9.10
CA LEU A 377 3.83 -3.69 -8.03
C LEU A 377 5.24 -4.27 -8.12
N TRP A 378 5.66 -4.71 -9.32
CA TRP A 378 7.01 -5.25 -9.52
C TRP A 378 8.09 -4.19 -9.42
N GLY A 379 7.83 -2.96 -9.86
CA GLY A 379 8.73 -1.82 -9.63
C GLY A 379 8.94 -1.57 -8.13
N ALA A 380 7.88 -1.61 -7.34
CA ALA A 380 7.94 -1.46 -5.88
C ALA A 380 8.73 -2.60 -5.21
N VAL A 381 8.42 -3.86 -5.54
CA VAL A 381 9.07 -5.04 -4.94
C VAL A 381 10.56 -5.09 -5.31
N GLN A 382 10.89 -4.96 -6.59
CA GLN A 382 12.30 -4.99 -7.04
C GLN A 382 13.08 -3.75 -6.60
N GLY A 383 12.39 -2.63 -6.40
CA GLY A 383 12.96 -1.42 -5.81
C GLY A 383 13.27 -1.59 -4.32
N GLY A 384 12.84 -2.67 -3.68
CA GLY A 384 13.04 -2.89 -2.24
C GLY A 384 12.15 -1.99 -1.38
N GLY A 385 10.92 -1.71 -1.82
CA GLY A 385 9.92 -0.98 -1.04
C GLY A 385 9.61 -1.70 0.27
N ASN A 386 9.69 -0.98 1.39
CA ASN A 386 9.38 -1.48 2.72
C ASN A 386 7.93 -1.18 3.13
N LEU A 387 7.37 -0.07 2.65
CA LEU A 387 5.94 0.24 2.76
C LEU A 387 5.38 0.50 1.36
N MET A 388 4.52 -0.39 0.90
CA MET A 388 3.75 -0.23 -0.31
C MET A 388 2.42 0.44 0.02
N MET A 389 2.39 1.75 -0.21
CA MET A 389 1.17 2.53 -0.11
C MET A 389 0.25 2.27 -1.29
N HIS A 390 -1.05 2.39 -1.04
CA HIS A 390 -2.06 2.24 -2.07
C HIS A 390 -2.04 0.91 -2.83
N ALA A 391 -1.60 -0.16 -2.16
CA ALA A 391 -1.39 -1.46 -2.79
C ALA A 391 -2.69 -2.05 -3.38
N ALA A 392 -3.85 -1.72 -2.80
CA ALA A 392 -5.14 -2.20 -3.26
C ALA A 392 -6.21 -1.10 -3.35
N GLY A 393 -6.89 -1.03 -4.50
CA GLY A 393 -8.11 -0.24 -4.73
C GLY A 393 -7.94 0.99 -5.63
N TRP A 394 -6.70 1.39 -5.96
CA TRP A 394 -6.39 2.60 -6.72
C TRP A 394 -6.89 2.53 -8.18
N LEU A 395 -7.69 3.53 -8.60
CA LEU A 395 -8.07 3.82 -9.98
C LEU A 395 -8.06 5.34 -10.24
N GLU A 396 -8.23 5.70 -11.52
CA GLU A 396 -8.43 7.09 -11.97
C GLU A 396 -7.30 8.02 -11.49
N GLY A 397 -6.07 7.51 -11.53
CA GLY A 397 -4.91 8.27 -11.08
C GLY A 397 -4.95 8.69 -9.61
N GLY A 398 -5.66 7.93 -8.77
CA GLY A 398 -5.80 8.18 -7.33
C GLY A 398 -7.08 8.92 -6.96
N LEU A 399 -7.88 9.32 -7.95
CA LEU A 399 -9.14 10.02 -7.71
C LEU A 399 -10.26 9.08 -7.25
N ARG A 400 -10.05 7.76 -7.31
CA ARG A 400 -11.07 6.77 -6.99
C ARG A 400 -10.52 5.51 -6.30
N CYS A 401 -11.19 5.09 -5.23
CA CYS A 401 -11.03 3.76 -4.65
C CYS A 401 -12.19 2.85 -5.07
N SER A 402 -11.91 1.74 -5.76
CA SER A 402 -12.95 0.81 -6.24
C SER A 402 -13.02 -0.47 -5.39
N PHE A 403 -14.23 -0.93 -5.10
CA PHE A 403 -14.46 -2.18 -4.39
C PHE A 403 -13.96 -3.40 -5.19
N GLU A 404 -14.28 -3.48 -6.49
CA GLU A 404 -13.81 -4.56 -7.37
C GLU A 404 -12.29 -4.48 -7.57
N LYS A 405 -11.73 -3.28 -7.77
CA LYS A 405 -10.27 -3.09 -7.87
C LYS A 405 -9.56 -3.53 -6.60
N THR A 406 -10.16 -3.28 -5.43
CA THR A 406 -9.59 -3.72 -4.14
C THR A 406 -9.44 -5.23 -4.10
N ILE A 407 -10.46 -6.01 -4.52
CA ILE A 407 -10.36 -7.47 -4.54
C ILE A 407 -9.39 -7.96 -5.62
N LEU A 408 -9.42 -7.36 -6.81
CA LEU A 408 -8.46 -7.70 -7.87
C LEU A 408 -7.02 -7.51 -7.40
N ASP A 409 -6.73 -6.37 -6.77
CA ASP A 409 -5.40 -6.08 -6.24
C ASP A 409 -5.02 -7.01 -5.10
N ILE A 410 -5.96 -7.39 -4.23
CA ILE A 410 -5.71 -8.39 -3.18
C ILE A 410 -5.29 -9.73 -3.79
N ASP A 411 -5.90 -10.17 -4.89
CA ASP A 411 -5.48 -11.40 -5.60
C ASP A 411 -4.05 -11.24 -6.16
N LEU A 412 -3.75 -10.12 -6.82
CA LEU A 412 -2.41 -9.81 -7.33
C LEU A 412 -1.35 -9.77 -6.22
N LEU A 413 -1.67 -9.15 -5.08
CA LEU A 413 -0.77 -9.05 -3.94
C LEU A 413 -0.53 -10.42 -3.29
N GLN A 414 -1.53 -11.29 -3.23
CA GLN A 414 -1.36 -12.66 -2.76
C GLN A 414 -0.50 -13.49 -3.74
N MET A 415 -0.67 -13.33 -5.05
CA MET A 415 0.21 -13.96 -6.05
C MET A 415 1.66 -13.52 -5.88
N VAL A 416 1.91 -12.22 -5.66
CA VAL A 416 3.26 -11.72 -5.41
C VAL A 416 3.80 -12.21 -4.06
N ALA A 417 2.98 -12.23 -3.00
CA ALA A 417 3.41 -12.75 -1.71
C ALA A 417 3.74 -14.25 -1.75
N GLU A 418 3.03 -15.03 -2.57
CA GLU A 418 3.36 -16.43 -2.82
C GLU A 418 4.66 -16.57 -3.61
N PHE A 419 4.85 -15.76 -4.66
CA PHE A 419 6.10 -15.75 -5.42
C PHE A 419 7.33 -15.47 -4.53
N LEU A 420 7.17 -14.60 -3.54
CA LEU A 420 8.24 -14.25 -2.59
C LEU A 420 8.48 -15.35 -1.53
N THR A 421 7.68 -16.41 -1.49
CA THR A 421 7.97 -17.59 -0.66
C THR A 421 9.14 -18.36 -1.31
N PRO A 422 10.22 -18.66 -0.56
CA PRO A 422 11.34 -19.44 -1.10
C PRO A 422 10.91 -20.82 -1.61
N LEU A 423 11.53 -21.26 -2.69
CA LEU A 423 11.27 -22.58 -3.26
C LEU A 423 11.71 -23.69 -2.28
N ASP A 424 10.85 -24.67 -2.05
CA ASP A 424 11.21 -25.88 -1.30
C ASP A 424 12.13 -26.76 -2.16
N LEU A 425 13.38 -26.92 -1.70
CA LEU A 425 14.40 -27.75 -2.34
C LEU A 425 14.76 -28.97 -1.49
N SER A 426 13.87 -29.37 -0.57
CA SER A 426 14.00 -30.65 0.14
C SER A 426 14.00 -31.82 -0.84
N GLU A 427 14.58 -32.95 -0.43
CA GLU A 427 14.65 -34.16 -1.25
C GLU A 427 13.28 -34.62 -1.73
N ASP A 428 12.27 -34.57 -0.85
CA ASP A 428 10.88 -34.89 -1.19
C ASP A 428 10.29 -33.88 -2.18
N ALA A 429 10.58 -32.58 -2.07
CA ALA A 429 10.11 -31.56 -3.01
C ALA A 429 10.76 -31.68 -4.40
N LEU A 430 12.04 -32.08 -4.49
CA LEU A 430 12.73 -32.35 -5.76
C LEU A 430 12.06 -33.51 -6.53
N GLY A 431 11.37 -34.40 -5.82
CA GLY A 431 10.46 -35.36 -6.43
C GLY A 431 11.14 -36.45 -7.25
N PHE A 432 12.42 -36.75 -7.00
CA PHE A 432 13.18 -37.76 -7.75
C PHE A 432 12.48 -39.12 -7.72
N ASP A 433 12.05 -39.58 -6.55
CA ASP A 433 11.35 -40.86 -6.40
C ASP A 433 10.01 -40.88 -7.14
N ALA A 434 9.27 -39.76 -7.11
CA ALA A 434 8.04 -39.62 -7.88
C ALA A 434 8.32 -39.74 -9.38
N ILE A 435 9.34 -39.04 -9.88
CA ILE A 435 9.77 -39.07 -11.29
C ILE A 435 10.18 -40.49 -11.70
N GLN A 436 10.99 -41.16 -10.87
CA GLN A 436 11.43 -42.53 -11.11
C GLN A 436 10.25 -43.51 -11.13
N SER A 437 9.31 -43.37 -10.21
CA SER A 437 8.15 -44.27 -10.10
C SER A 437 7.19 -44.19 -11.29
N VAL A 438 7.03 -43.01 -11.88
CA VAL A 438 6.14 -42.78 -13.03
C VAL A 438 6.81 -43.14 -14.36
N GLY A 439 8.08 -42.77 -14.52
CA GLY A 439 8.87 -43.02 -15.73
C GLY A 439 8.43 -42.20 -16.96
N PRO A 440 9.16 -42.34 -18.10
CA PRO A 440 8.87 -41.58 -19.32
C PRO A 440 7.49 -41.88 -19.90
N GLY A 441 6.73 -40.83 -20.21
CA GLY A 441 5.40 -40.92 -20.84
C GLY A 441 4.23 -41.17 -19.87
N GLY A 442 4.48 -41.30 -18.57
CA GLY A 442 3.45 -41.42 -17.54
C GLY A 442 2.88 -40.08 -17.06
N HIS A 443 2.06 -40.11 -16.00
CA HIS A 443 1.49 -38.92 -15.36
C HIS A 443 1.52 -39.01 -13.83
N PHE A 444 1.49 -37.86 -13.14
CA PHE A 444 1.72 -37.78 -11.69
C PHE A 444 0.45 -37.79 -10.81
N PHE A 445 -0.76 -37.64 -11.38
CA PHE A 445 -2.00 -37.44 -10.59
C PHE A 445 -2.27 -38.50 -9.50
N GLY A 446 -1.87 -39.75 -9.73
CA GLY A 446 -2.10 -40.86 -8.80
C GLY A 446 -0.93 -41.13 -7.84
N THR A 447 0.17 -40.39 -7.94
CA THR A 447 1.35 -40.62 -7.09
C THR A 447 1.09 -40.15 -5.66
N GLN A 448 1.69 -40.84 -4.68
CA GLN A 448 1.61 -40.42 -3.28
C GLN A 448 2.11 -38.99 -3.08
N HIS A 449 3.21 -38.64 -3.76
CA HIS A 449 3.78 -37.29 -3.77
C HIS A 449 2.75 -36.20 -4.14
N THR A 450 1.92 -36.45 -5.17
CA THR A 450 0.84 -35.54 -5.56
C THR A 450 -0.33 -35.58 -4.57
N GLN A 451 -0.72 -36.76 -4.08
CA GLN A 451 -1.84 -36.90 -3.14
C GLN A 451 -1.57 -36.18 -1.81
N ASP A 452 -0.35 -36.27 -1.29
CA ASP A 452 0.08 -35.61 -0.06
C ASP A 452 0.03 -34.08 -0.17
N ARG A 453 0.20 -33.55 -1.40
CA ARG A 453 0.27 -32.11 -1.68
C ARG A 453 -0.97 -31.56 -2.39
N TYR A 454 -1.94 -32.39 -2.73
CA TYR A 454 -3.02 -32.04 -3.66
C TYR A 454 -3.76 -30.73 -3.31
N LYS A 455 -3.90 -30.44 -2.01
CA LYS A 455 -4.59 -29.23 -1.52
C LYS A 455 -3.71 -27.99 -1.42
N THR A 456 -2.39 -28.15 -1.36
CA THR A 456 -1.45 -27.08 -0.98
C THR A 456 -0.29 -26.90 -1.98
N ALA A 457 -0.25 -27.68 -3.05
CA ALA A 457 0.83 -27.66 -4.03
C ALA A 457 0.95 -26.31 -4.76
N PHE A 458 -0.18 -25.63 -4.97
CA PHE A 458 -0.26 -24.40 -5.76
C PHE A 458 -1.17 -23.38 -5.10
N TYR A 459 -0.88 -22.10 -5.36
CA TYR A 459 -1.75 -20.99 -4.99
C TYR A 459 -3.14 -21.13 -5.59
N SER A 460 -4.17 -20.91 -4.77
CA SER A 460 -5.58 -20.90 -5.18
C SER A 460 -6.04 -19.46 -5.39
N PRO A 461 -6.34 -19.03 -6.62
CA PRO A 461 -6.64 -17.63 -6.90
C PRO A 461 -8.04 -17.21 -6.44
N ILE A 462 -8.13 -15.95 -5.99
CA ILE A 462 -9.39 -15.35 -5.54
C ILE A 462 -10.27 -15.00 -6.74
N ILE A 463 -9.68 -14.54 -7.84
CA ILE A 463 -10.40 -14.03 -9.02
C ILE A 463 -10.17 -14.91 -10.26
N SER A 464 -8.95 -15.41 -10.49
CA SER A 464 -8.63 -16.13 -11.73
C SER A 464 -9.49 -17.38 -11.94
N ASP A 465 -9.92 -17.60 -13.19
CA ASP A 465 -10.74 -18.74 -13.62
C ASP A 465 -9.99 -19.57 -14.65
N TRP A 466 -9.70 -20.83 -14.30
CA TRP A 466 -8.91 -21.76 -15.12
C TRP A 466 -9.75 -22.87 -15.74
N ARG A 467 -11.08 -22.74 -15.69
CA ARG A 467 -11.97 -23.67 -16.39
C ARG A 467 -11.74 -23.58 -17.89
N ASN A 468 -11.97 -24.69 -18.59
CA ASN A 468 -12.04 -24.66 -20.05
C ASN A 468 -13.25 -23.81 -20.52
N PHE A 469 -13.24 -23.45 -21.80
CA PHE A 469 -14.24 -22.56 -22.37
C PHE A 469 -15.67 -23.06 -22.18
N GLU A 470 -15.92 -24.35 -22.40
CA GLU A 470 -17.26 -24.94 -22.31
C GLU A 470 -17.81 -24.83 -20.88
N THR A 471 -17.01 -25.21 -19.88
CA THR A 471 -17.43 -25.15 -18.46
C THR A 471 -17.57 -23.70 -17.97
N TRP A 472 -16.74 -22.79 -18.47
CA TRP A 472 -16.85 -21.35 -18.18
C TRP A 472 -18.13 -20.76 -18.78
N ALA A 473 -18.43 -21.09 -20.04
CA ALA A 473 -19.63 -20.64 -20.75
C ALA A 473 -20.91 -21.19 -20.10
N GLU A 474 -20.94 -22.48 -19.74
CA GLU A 474 -22.05 -23.09 -19.01
C GLU A 474 -22.31 -22.44 -17.65
N ALA A 475 -21.27 -21.85 -17.03
CA ALA A 475 -21.40 -21.11 -15.78
C ALA A 475 -21.79 -19.64 -15.96
N GLY A 476 -22.21 -19.23 -17.15
CA GLY A 476 -22.67 -17.86 -17.45
C GLY A 476 -21.57 -16.89 -17.86
N SER A 477 -20.41 -17.40 -18.29
CA SER A 477 -19.29 -16.59 -18.79
C SER A 477 -18.80 -15.49 -17.83
N PRO A 478 -18.62 -15.79 -16.52
CA PRO A 478 -18.28 -14.76 -15.54
C PRO A 478 -16.92 -14.13 -15.84
N THR A 479 -16.82 -12.82 -15.64
CA THR A 479 -15.57 -12.09 -15.78
C THR A 479 -14.89 -11.82 -14.44
N ALA A 480 -13.66 -11.32 -14.47
CA ALA A 480 -12.91 -10.97 -13.27
C ALA A 480 -13.63 -9.93 -12.40
N ILE A 481 -14.26 -8.93 -13.03
CA ILE A 481 -14.99 -7.86 -12.33
C ILE A 481 -16.28 -8.39 -11.67
N ASP A 482 -16.99 -9.31 -12.32
CA ASP A 482 -18.19 -9.95 -11.74
C ASP A 482 -17.84 -10.74 -10.48
N ARG A 483 -16.74 -11.49 -10.55
CA ARG A 483 -16.25 -12.27 -9.40
C ARG A 483 -15.77 -11.35 -8.28
N ALA A 484 -15.04 -10.28 -8.60
CA ALA A 484 -14.60 -9.29 -7.62
C ALA A 484 -15.79 -8.60 -6.94
N ASN A 485 -16.85 -8.27 -7.69
CA ASN A 485 -18.07 -7.66 -7.15
C ASN A 485 -18.76 -8.56 -6.12
N ARG A 486 -18.91 -9.84 -6.46
CA ARG A 486 -19.46 -10.83 -5.54
C ARG A 486 -18.60 -11.00 -4.29
N VAL A 487 -17.28 -11.13 -4.46
CA VAL A 487 -16.36 -11.40 -3.35
C VAL A 487 -16.40 -10.25 -2.34
N TRP A 488 -16.30 -8.98 -2.74
CA TRP A 488 -16.29 -7.90 -1.73
C TRP A 488 -17.60 -7.87 -0.91
N LYS A 489 -18.75 -8.18 -1.51
CA LYS A 489 -20.04 -8.27 -0.82
C LYS A 489 -20.05 -9.42 0.19
N GLU A 490 -19.59 -10.60 -0.21
CA GLU A 490 -19.46 -11.78 0.67
C GLU A 490 -18.51 -11.51 1.84
N ARG A 491 -17.39 -10.82 1.58
CA ARG A 491 -16.46 -10.39 2.62
C ARG A 491 -17.17 -9.44 3.59
N LEU A 492 -17.76 -8.35 3.13
CA LEU A 492 -18.46 -7.41 4.04
C LEU A 492 -19.57 -8.08 4.86
N ALA A 493 -20.31 -9.03 4.29
CA ALA A 493 -21.36 -9.76 4.99
C ALA A 493 -20.84 -10.69 6.10
N SER A 494 -19.56 -11.08 6.05
CA SER A 494 -18.89 -11.94 7.04
C SER A 494 -17.94 -11.18 7.95
N TYR A 495 -17.98 -9.85 7.93
CA TYR A 495 -17.16 -9.02 8.82
C TYR A 495 -17.59 -9.19 10.28
N GLU A 496 -16.60 -9.39 11.13
CA GLU A 496 -16.74 -9.32 12.59
C GLU A 496 -15.81 -8.23 13.12
N GLU A 497 -16.31 -7.41 14.03
CA GLU A 497 -15.52 -6.32 14.62
C GLU A 497 -14.44 -6.88 15.54
N PRO A 498 -13.16 -6.48 15.36
CA PRO A 498 -12.08 -6.98 16.20
C PRO A 498 -12.25 -6.47 17.64
N TYR A 499 -12.11 -7.39 18.60
CA TYR A 499 -12.27 -7.11 20.03
C TYR A 499 -11.43 -5.90 20.50
N ILE A 500 -12.02 -5.09 21.38
CA ILE A 500 -11.36 -4.02 22.13
C ILE A 500 -11.98 -3.99 23.53
N ASP A 501 -11.17 -3.72 24.54
CA ASP A 501 -11.64 -3.62 25.92
C ASP A 501 -12.77 -2.57 26.04
N PRO A 502 -13.91 -2.89 26.68
CA PRO A 502 -15.00 -1.95 26.88
C PRO A 502 -14.58 -0.63 27.53
N ALA A 503 -13.65 -0.64 28.48
CA ALA A 503 -13.16 0.57 29.14
C ALA A 503 -12.36 1.46 28.17
N ILE A 504 -11.52 0.86 27.31
CA ILE A 504 -10.78 1.58 26.27
C ILE A 504 -11.76 2.18 25.25
N ARG A 505 -12.80 1.43 24.85
CA ARG A 505 -13.83 1.94 23.94
C ARG A 505 -14.56 3.14 24.53
N GLU A 506 -14.92 3.07 25.81
CA GLU A 506 -15.60 4.16 26.51
C GLU A 506 -14.71 5.41 26.58
N GLU A 507 -13.44 5.28 26.98
CA GLU A 507 -12.47 6.38 27.00
C GLU A 507 -12.29 7.00 25.61
N LEU A 508 -12.13 6.17 24.58
CA LEU A 508 -11.95 6.62 23.20
C LEU A 508 -13.15 7.42 22.70
N ASN A 509 -14.36 6.90 22.92
CA ASN A 509 -15.59 7.60 22.53
C ASN A 509 -15.75 8.91 23.29
N ALA A 510 -15.51 8.91 24.61
CA ALA A 510 -15.60 10.12 25.43
C ALA A 510 -14.61 11.20 24.98
N PHE A 511 -13.37 10.83 24.65
CA PHE A 511 -12.38 11.76 24.11
C PHE A 511 -12.85 12.38 22.78
N VAL A 512 -13.28 11.53 21.85
CA VAL A 512 -13.72 11.97 20.52
C VAL A 512 -14.97 12.85 20.61
N ASP A 513 -15.98 12.43 21.35
CA ASP A 513 -17.24 13.18 21.49
C ASP A 513 -17.02 14.54 22.16
N LYS A 514 -16.11 14.60 23.14
CA LYS A 514 -15.67 15.87 23.74
C LYS A 514 -15.00 16.77 22.71
N ARG A 515 -14.04 16.26 21.94
CA ARG A 515 -13.33 17.04 20.92
C ARG A 515 -14.27 17.53 19.81
N ILE A 516 -15.28 16.73 19.45
CA ILE A 516 -16.36 17.12 18.53
C ILE A 516 -17.19 18.26 19.12
N ALA A 517 -17.60 18.17 20.39
CA ALA A 517 -18.36 19.21 21.08
C ALA A 517 -17.58 20.54 21.22
N GLU A 518 -16.25 20.47 21.29
CA GLU A 518 -15.33 21.62 21.27
C GLU A 518 -15.10 22.21 19.85
N GLY A 519 -15.70 21.63 18.82
CA GLY A 519 -15.61 22.10 17.43
C GLY A 519 -14.54 21.42 16.57
N GLY A 520 -13.75 20.50 17.14
CA GLY A 520 -12.71 19.75 16.44
C GLY A 520 -11.47 20.58 16.12
N ALA A 521 -10.96 20.46 14.89
CA ALA A 521 -9.83 21.19 14.36
C ALA A 521 -10.28 22.46 13.62
N PRO A 522 -9.50 23.55 13.64
CA PRO A 522 -9.83 24.78 12.91
C PRO A 522 -9.92 24.51 11.39
N THR A 523 -10.84 25.20 10.73
CA THR A 523 -11.05 25.12 9.28
C THR A 523 -11.15 26.51 8.67
N ASP A 524 -10.71 26.66 7.43
CA ASP A 524 -10.83 27.89 6.64
C ASP A 524 -12.24 28.08 6.03
N PHE A 525 -13.21 27.24 6.42
CA PHE A 525 -14.59 27.21 5.91
C PHE A 525 -15.59 27.67 6.96
#